data_AF-A0A9W5YUE6-F1
#
_entry.id   AF-A0A9W5YUE6-F1
#
_cell.length_a   1.000
_cell.length_b   1.000
_cell.length_c   1.000
_cell.angle_alpha   90.00
_cell.angle_beta   90.00
_cell.angle_gamma   90.00
#
_symmetry.space_group_name_H-M   'P 1'
#
loop_
_entity.id
_entity.type
_entity.pdbx_description
1 polymer ?
#
loop_
_entity_poly.entity_id
_entity_poly.type
_entity_poly.pdbx_seq_one_letter_code
_entity_poly.pdbx_strand_id
1 'polypeptide(L)'
;MSHQYPVLWHAMTAVACIHRDFMTNTTPLTASRSQDSLQVRLALQQWNKSIQKLQRLLSGQVLTNFDRLVILSVCILFTTMASLQGRQWQAFVHINSGLKLIHQWNLTDRGENRSDEDIDLDVLLVLFTQLDSQINLPSSTTPFKTLLEACVALEVQFNKMMQIFTNNSIYISGPDAAVQAQKQQCLVSLIGWDARLDRYLETTPQPEDEKALKLLYVRRRLAQVALSMDLSKGELAHDDFVEDYSYMLELMGEILGDPLNPIDSQPENTDKLQKMSFRLETVTTEPLFLIALRCREPTIRRQAIRLLRQYPRREGICEGMAALKIAERAIEIEEECLTSPESACTHGKWICENHRVTWLQFFLVHDRQARTVMHTREDLLHGRPGREILTTYW
;
A
#
# COMPACT_ATOMS: atom_id res chain seq x y z
N MET A 1 18.32 12.08 -18.86
CA MET A 1 17.12 11.72 -19.67
C MET A 1 16.16 12.88 -19.92
N SER A 2 15.77 13.69 -18.92
CA SER A 2 14.73 14.74 -19.09
C SER A 2 15.05 15.84 -20.11
N HIS A 3 16.32 16.21 -20.29
CA HIS A 3 16.74 17.26 -21.23
C HIS A 3 16.59 16.89 -22.72
N GLN A 4 16.48 15.60 -23.05
CA GLN A 4 16.35 15.12 -24.43
C GLN A 4 14.90 14.90 -24.88
N TYR A 5 13.93 14.80 -23.94
CA TYR A 5 12.55 14.44 -24.26
C TYR A 5 11.56 15.39 -23.58
N PRO A 6 11.03 16.37 -24.35
CA PRO A 6 10.17 17.41 -23.78
C PRO A 6 8.90 16.87 -23.10
N VAL A 7 8.41 15.68 -23.47
CA VAL A 7 7.26 15.03 -22.80
C VAL A 7 7.59 14.76 -21.32
N LEU A 8 8.68 14.03 -21.06
CA LEU A 8 9.12 13.71 -19.69
C LEU A 8 9.48 14.97 -18.92
N TRP A 9 10.14 15.93 -19.55
CA TRP A 9 10.50 17.18 -18.90
C TRP A 9 9.27 17.92 -18.35
N HIS A 10 8.22 18.05 -19.18
CA HIS A 10 6.98 18.69 -18.76
C HIS A 10 6.26 17.89 -17.65
N ALA A 11 6.20 16.56 -17.76
CA ALA A 11 5.60 15.70 -16.73
C ALA A 11 6.35 15.80 -15.39
N MET A 12 7.68 15.71 -15.40
CA MET A 12 8.53 15.83 -14.21
C MET A 12 8.41 17.22 -13.58
N THR A 13 8.37 18.28 -14.40
CA THR A 13 8.19 19.65 -13.89
C THR A 13 6.83 19.81 -13.23
N ALA A 14 5.77 19.23 -13.80
CA ALA A 14 4.45 19.24 -13.20
C ALA A 14 4.44 18.55 -11.82
N VAL A 15 5.01 17.34 -11.75
CA VAL A 15 5.17 16.58 -10.49
C VAL A 15 6.00 17.39 -9.48
N ALA A 16 7.11 18.01 -9.90
CA ALA A 16 7.95 18.80 -9.01
C ALA A 16 7.22 20.02 -8.43
N CYS A 17 6.40 20.71 -9.23
CA CYS A 17 5.55 21.81 -8.77
C CYS A 17 4.54 21.32 -7.72
N ILE A 18 3.83 20.22 -7.97
CA ILE A 18 2.87 19.67 -7.00
C ILE A 18 3.57 19.12 -5.76
N HIS A 19 4.71 18.46 -5.91
CA HIS A 19 5.49 17.98 -4.78
C HIS A 19 5.97 19.15 -3.93
N ARG A 20 6.42 20.25 -4.53
CA ARG A 20 6.77 21.47 -3.78
C ARG A 20 5.56 22.08 -3.09
N ASP A 21 4.43 22.19 -3.79
CA ASP A 21 3.17 22.64 -3.18
C ASP A 21 2.85 21.78 -1.97
N PHE A 22 2.90 20.46 -2.14
CA PHE A 22 2.72 19.49 -1.07
C PHE A 22 3.66 19.82 0.09
N MET A 23 4.98 19.74 -0.11
CA MET A 23 5.98 19.96 0.95
C MET A 23 5.87 21.30 1.69
N THR A 24 5.41 22.37 1.03
CA THR A 24 5.37 23.73 1.57
C THR A 24 4.01 24.13 2.15
N ASN A 25 2.96 23.35 1.89
CA ASN A 25 1.61 23.67 2.35
C ASN A 25 1.46 23.34 3.83
N THR A 26 1.15 24.37 4.64
CA THR A 26 0.94 24.27 6.09
C THR A 26 -0.48 23.87 6.48
N THR A 27 -1.37 23.67 5.50
CA THR A 27 -2.73 23.18 5.77
C THR A 27 -2.66 21.83 6.49
N PRO A 28 -3.34 21.65 7.64
CA PRO A 28 -3.35 20.39 8.36
C PRO A 28 -3.77 19.22 7.46
N LEU A 29 -3.21 18.01 7.70
CA LEU A 29 -3.54 16.82 6.91
C LEU A 29 -5.01 16.41 6.92
N THR A 30 -5.77 16.95 7.87
CA THR A 30 -7.19 16.68 8.05
C THR A 30 -8.11 17.64 7.30
N ALA A 31 -7.56 18.65 6.61
CA ALA A 31 -8.31 19.72 5.93
C ALA A 31 -8.11 19.71 4.41
N SER A 32 -9.18 20.01 3.67
CA SER A 32 -9.14 20.10 2.20
C SER A 32 -8.22 21.24 1.74
N ARG A 33 -7.26 20.93 0.86
CA ARG A 33 -6.35 21.95 0.30
C ARG A 33 -7.00 22.75 -0.81
N SER A 34 -6.70 24.06 -0.81
CA SER A 34 -6.97 24.95 -1.94
C SER A 34 -6.29 24.45 -3.21
N GLN A 35 -7.03 24.43 -4.32
CA GLN A 35 -6.54 24.03 -5.64
C GLN A 35 -5.96 25.21 -6.44
N ASP A 36 -5.98 26.43 -5.88
CA ASP A 36 -5.65 27.66 -6.62
C ASP A 36 -4.23 28.18 -6.36
N SER A 37 -3.38 27.37 -5.74
CA SER A 37 -1.99 27.78 -5.51
C SER A 37 -1.27 28.05 -6.83
N LEU A 38 -0.28 28.95 -6.80
CA LEU A 38 0.57 29.21 -7.97
C LEU A 38 1.23 27.92 -8.49
N GLN A 39 1.66 27.06 -7.58
CA GLN A 39 2.32 25.80 -7.94
C GLN A 39 1.34 24.82 -8.60
N VAL A 40 0.09 24.74 -8.14
CA VAL A 40 -0.94 23.91 -8.79
C VAL A 40 -1.22 24.41 -10.20
N ARG A 41 -1.34 25.73 -10.40
CA ARG A 41 -1.55 26.32 -11.74
C ARG A 41 -0.38 26.06 -12.68
N LEU A 42 0.85 26.24 -12.21
CA LEU A 42 2.06 25.93 -13.00
C LEU A 42 2.13 24.45 -13.34
N ALA A 43 1.80 23.58 -12.38
CA ALA A 43 1.78 22.14 -12.62
C ALA A 43 0.76 21.75 -13.70
N LEU A 44 -0.46 22.31 -13.66
CA LEU A 44 -1.49 22.06 -14.69
C LEU A 44 -1.04 22.52 -16.09
N GLN A 45 -0.36 23.68 -16.18
CA GLN A 45 0.19 24.13 -17.46
C GLN A 45 1.26 23.17 -18.00
N GLN A 46 2.17 22.70 -17.15
CA GLN A 46 3.20 21.75 -17.55
C GLN A 46 2.60 20.38 -17.89
N TRP A 47 1.60 19.92 -17.13
CA TRP A 47 0.82 18.72 -17.43
C TRP A 47 0.22 18.81 -18.84
N ASN A 48 -0.50 19.88 -19.15
CA ASN A 48 -1.14 20.05 -20.45
C ASN A 48 -0.12 20.04 -21.61
N LYS A 49 1.05 20.65 -21.41
CA LYS A 49 2.14 20.58 -22.38
C LYS A 49 2.68 19.15 -22.56
N SER A 50 2.77 18.38 -21.46
CA SER A 50 3.14 16.97 -21.52
C SER A 50 2.12 16.15 -22.31
N ILE A 51 0.81 16.28 -22.03
CA ILE A 51 -0.26 15.60 -22.79
C ILE A 51 -0.15 15.92 -24.27
N GLN A 52 -0.05 17.20 -24.65
CA GLN A 52 -0.02 17.60 -26.06
C GLN A 52 1.15 16.95 -26.81
N LYS A 53 2.31 16.83 -26.17
CA LYS A 53 3.47 16.19 -26.78
C LYS A 53 3.35 14.66 -26.76
N LEU A 54 2.79 14.07 -25.71
CA LEU A 54 2.48 12.65 -25.64
C LEU A 54 1.52 12.24 -26.76
N GLN A 55 0.47 13.03 -27.01
CA GLN A 55 -0.47 12.81 -28.11
C GLN A 55 0.23 12.81 -29.47
N ARG A 56 1.20 13.72 -29.69
CA ARG A 56 2.00 13.73 -30.93
C ARG A 56 2.90 12.49 -31.04
N LEU A 57 3.50 12.04 -29.94
CA LEU A 57 4.30 10.82 -29.90
C LEU A 57 3.45 9.60 -30.25
N LEU A 58 2.26 9.48 -29.65
CA LEU A 58 1.29 8.41 -29.92
C LEU A 58 0.70 8.47 -31.33
N SER A 59 0.68 9.64 -31.97
CA SER A 59 0.20 9.80 -33.35
C SER A 59 1.28 9.51 -34.41
N GLY A 60 2.54 9.32 -34.00
CA GLY A 60 3.64 8.95 -34.90
C GLY A 60 3.56 7.50 -35.36
N GLN A 61 4.32 7.14 -36.41
CA GLN A 61 4.50 5.74 -36.81
C GLN A 61 5.39 4.98 -35.80
N VAL A 62 5.26 3.64 -35.81
CA VAL A 62 5.95 2.60 -35.02
C VAL A 62 6.78 3.11 -33.82
N LEU A 63 6.23 2.92 -32.62
CA LEU A 63 6.90 3.25 -31.36
C LEU A 63 8.16 2.41 -31.15
N THR A 64 9.28 3.07 -30.86
CA THR A 64 10.52 2.42 -30.41
C THR A 64 10.37 1.88 -28.98
N ASN A 65 11.27 1.00 -28.54
CA ASN A 65 11.30 0.54 -27.13
C ASN A 65 11.45 1.73 -26.16
N PHE A 66 12.26 2.71 -26.53
CA PHE A 66 12.45 3.92 -25.75
C PHE A 66 11.17 4.76 -25.66
N ASP A 67 10.40 4.89 -26.76
CA ASP A 67 9.12 5.61 -26.73
C ASP A 67 8.13 4.93 -25.77
N ARG A 68 8.12 3.60 -25.72
CA ARG A 68 7.31 2.83 -24.77
C ARG A 68 7.72 3.11 -23.32
N LEU A 69 9.03 3.15 -23.03
CA LEU A 69 9.54 3.54 -21.71
C LEU A 69 9.11 4.96 -21.32
N VAL A 70 9.20 5.91 -22.25
CA VAL A 70 8.75 7.30 -22.05
C VAL A 70 7.26 7.34 -21.72
N ILE A 71 6.42 6.62 -22.47
CA ILE A 71 4.96 6.60 -22.25
C ILE A 71 4.63 6.01 -20.87
N LEU A 72 5.22 4.87 -20.51
CA LEU A 72 5.01 4.23 -19.21
C LEU A 72 5.49 5.11 -18.05
N SER A 73 6.65 5.77 -18.21
CA SER A 73 7.16 6.74 -17.24
C SER A 73 6.19 7.92 -17.05
N VAL A 74 5.59 8.42 -18.12
CA VAL A 74 4.58 9.50 -18.04
C VAL A 74 3.32 9.03 -17.31
N CYS A 75 2.86 7.79 -17.55
CA CYS A 75 1.75 7.21 -16.80
C CYS A 75 2.04 7.17 -15.29
N ILE A 76 3.25 6.80 -14.88
CA ILE A 76 3.66 6.80 -13.46
C ILE A 76 3.75 8.23 -12.90
N LEU A 77 4.31 9.18 -13.65
CA LEU A 77 4.38 10.58 -13.24
C LEU A 77 2.99 11.20 -13.07
N PHE A 78 2.06 10.90 -13.98
CA PHE A 78 0.67 11.35 -13.87
C PHE A 78 -0.07 10.66 -12.72
N THR A 79 0.18 9.36 -12.50
CA THR A 79 -0.31 8.66 -11.32
C THR A 79 0.20 9.31 -10.04
N THR A 80 1.48 9.64 -9.99
CA THR A 80 2.13 10.33 -8.86
C THR A 80 1.52 11.69 -8.60
N MET A 81 1.32 12.50 -9.66
CA MET A 81 0.72 13.82 -9.51
C MET A 81 -0.75 13.75 -9.09
N ALA A 82 -1.55 12.89 -9.74
CA ALA A 82 -2.94 12.66 -9.37
C ALA A 82 -3.05 12.16 -7.93
N SER A 83 -2.18 11.23 -7.54
CA SER A 83 -2.00 10.79 -6.16
C SER A 83 -1.74 12.01 -5.31
N LEU A 84 -0.62 12.74 -5.45
CA LEU A 84 -0.29 13.95 -4.67
C LEU A 84 -1.41 15.01 -4.55
N GLN A 85 -2.33 15.07 -5.51
CA GLN A 85 -3.49 15.98 -5.49
C GLN A 85 -4.77 15.40 -4.88
N GLY A 86 -4.81 14.13 -4.47
CA GLY A 86 -6.03 13.49 -3.95
C GLY A 86 -6.95 12.91 -5.00
N ARG A 87 -6.58 12.95 -6.28
CA ARG A 87 -7.44 12.54 -7.39
C ARG A 87 -7.28 11.05 -7.66
N GLN A 88 -7.75 10.23 -6.73
CA GLN A 88 -7.56 8.77 -6.76
C GLN A 88 -8.12 8.10 -8.03
N TRP A 89 -9.28 8.56 -8.50
CA TRP A 89 -9.85 8.06 -9.76
C TRP A 89 -8.92 8.33 -10.97
N GLN A 90 -8.32 9.53 -11.03
CA GLN A 90 -7.40 9.86 -12.12
C GLN A 90 -6.12 9.03 -12.02
N ALA A 91 -5.60 8.82 -10.80
CA ALA A 91 -4.46 7.92 -10.57
C ALA A 91 -4.77 6.51 -11.09
N PHE A 92 -5.95 5.97 -10.76
CA PHE A 92 -6.40 4.66 -11.23
C PHE A 92 -6.52 4.57 -12.76
N VAL A 93 -7.04 5.63 -13.42
CA VAL A 93 -7.10 5.68 -14.90
C VAL A 93 -5.69 5.62 -15.52
N HIS A 94 -4.70 6.31 -14.95
CA HIS A 94 -3.32 6.30 -15.46
C HIS A 94 -2.63 4.95 -15.25
N ILE A 95 -2.85 4.32 -14.10
CA ILE A 95 -2.39 2.95 -13.81
C ILE A 95 -2.95 2.01 -14.86
N ASN A 96 -4.28 1.88 -14.96
CA ASN A 96 -4.93 0.99 -15.91
C ASN A 96 -4.52 1.23 -17.37
N SER A 97 -4.29 2.49 -17.74
CA SER A 97 -3.79 2.82 -19.08
C SER A 97 -2.39 2.26 -19.31
N GLY A 98 -1.47 2.43 -18.36
CA GLY A 98 -0.11 1.87 -18.46
C GLY A 98 -0.11 0.34 -18.51
N LEU A 99 -0.99 -0.31 -17.74
CA LEU A 99 -1.14 -1.77 -17.75
C LEU A 99 -1.64 -2.33 -19.07
N LYS A 100 -2.66 -1.69 -19.64
CA LYS A 100 -3.16 -2.04 -20.97
C LYS A 100 -2.04 -1.95 -22.01
N LEU A 101 -1.17 -0.95 -21.92
CA LEU A 101 -0.03 -0.79 -22.83
C LEU A 101 1.03 -1.88 -22.61
N ILE A 102 1.37 -2.21 -21.36
CA ILE A 102 2.30 -3.31 -21.03
C ILE A 102 1.83 -4.62 -21.66
N HIS A 103 0.54 -4.92 -21.53
CA HIS A 103 -0.06 -6.12 -22.11
C HIS A 103 -0.08 -6.07 -23.64
N GLN A 104 -0.53 -4.97 -24.24
CA GLN A 104 -0.58 -4.80 -25.70
C GLN A 104 0.80 -4.88 -26.37
N TRP A 105 1.85 -4.49 -25.66
CA TRP A 105 3.22 -4.51 -26.16
C TRP A 105 4.00 -5.79 -25.80
N ASN A 106 3.36 -6.77 -25.15
CA ASN A 106 3.97 -8.03 -24.69
C ASN A 106 5.28 -7.82 -23.94
N LEU A 107 5.35 -6.82 -23.07
CA LEU A 107 6.60 -6.45 -22.39
C LEU A 107 7.01 -7.44 -21.28
N THR A 108 6.11 -8.36 -20.90
CA THR A 108 6.32 -9.35 -19.84
C THR A 108 6.99 -10.65 -20.30
N ASP A 109 7.07 -10.89 -21.61
CA ASP A 109 7.61 -12.13 -22.19
C ASP A 109 8.97 -11.85 -22.85
N ARG A 110 10.01 -11.76 -22.02
CA ARG A 110 11.38 -11.47 -22.48
C ARG A 110 12.32 -12.55 -21.98
N GLY A 111 12.90 -13.31 -22.91
CA GLY A 111 13.89 -14.36 -22.65
C GLY A 111 15.21 -13.83 -22.05
N GLU A 112 16.19 -14.71 -21.87
CA GLU A 112 17.36 -14.55 -20.97
C GLU A 112 18.39 -13.44 -21.32
N ASN A 113 18.27 -12.74 -22.46
CA ASN A 113 19.23 -11.69 -22.86
C ASN A 113 18.76 -10.29 -22.42
N ARG A 114 19.22 -9.85 -21.24
CA ARG A 114 18.91 -8.54 -20.64
C ARG A 114 19.94 -7.45 -21.00
N SER A 115 19.44 -6.26 -21.32
CA SER A 115 20.15 -5.00 -21.58
C SER A 115 19.86 -3.97 -20.47
N ASP A 116 20.59 -2.86 -20.40
CA ASP A 116 20.32 -1.78 -19.41
C ASP A 116 18.91 -1.17 -19.55
N GLU A 117 18.35 -1.13 -20.77
CA GLU A 117 16.95 -0.72 -21.01
C GLU A 117 15.93 -1.66 -20.34
N ASP A 118 16.31 -2.90 -20.05
CA ASP A 118 15.45 -3.87 -19.34
C ASP A 118 15.39 -3.57 -17.84
N ILE A 119 16.40 -2.95 -17.24
CA ILE A 119 16.38 -2.57 -15.81
C ILE A 119 15.37 -1.43 -15.59
N ASP A 120 15.40 -0.38 -16.42
CA ASP A 120 14.44 0.71 -16.35
C ASP A 120 13.01 0.20 -16.56
N LEU A 121 12.82 -0.74 -17.50
CA LEU A 121 11.53 -1.38 -17.72
C LEU A 121 11.08 -2.20 -16.51
N ASP A 122 11.98 -2.96 -15.89
CA ASP A 122 11.69 -3.76 -14.69
C ASP A 122 11.25 -2.86 -13.53
N VAL A 123 11.90 -1.70 -13.30
CA VAL A 123 11.44 -0.71 -12.31
C VAL A 123 10.02 -0.22 -12.64
N LEU A 124 9.74 0.12 -13.90
CA LEU A 124 8.39 0.55 -14.29
C LEU A 124 7.37 -0.57 -14.08
N LEU A 125 7.69 -1.82 -14.45
CA LEU A 125 6.83 -2.98 -14.23
C LEU A 125 6.55 -3.19 -12.74
N VAL A 126 7.56 -3.07 -11.88
CA VAL A 126 7.39 -3.14 -10.41
C VAL A 126 6.41 -2.09 -9.94
N LEU A 127 6.62 -0.83 -10.33
CA LEU A 127 5.75 0.26 -9.92
C LEU A 127 4.31 0.02 -10.39
N PHE A 128 4.12 -0.47 -11.61
CA PHE A 128 2.80 -0.85 -12.10
C PHE A 128 2.19 -2.05 -11.35
N THR A 129 2.98 -3.07 -11.02
CA THR A 129 2.53 -4.24 -10.23
C THR A 129 2.15 -3.88 -8.81
N GLN A 130 2.89 -2.98 -8.17
CA GLN A 130 2.56 -2.47 -6.86
C GLN A 130 1.27 -1.63 -6.88
N LEU A 131 0.99 -0.97 -8.02
CA LEU A 131 -0.18 -0.11 -8.20
C LEU A 131 -1.43 -0.88 -8.69
N ASP A 132 -1.29 -2.11 -9.18
CA ASP A 132 -2.41 -2.99 -9.52
C ASP A 132 -2.13 -4.48 -9.23
N SER A 133 -2.96 -5.05 -8.36
CA SER A 133 -2.97 -6.45 -7.95
C SER A 133 -3.26 -7.46 -9.08
N GLN A 134 -3.72 -7.02 -10.26
CA GLN A 134 -4.18 -7.91 -11.33
C GLN A 134 -3.09 -8.31 -12.35
N ILE A 135 -1.86 -7.79 -12.22
CA ILE A 135 -0.78 -8.13 -13.15
C ILE A 135 -0.18 -9.50 -12.82
N ASN A 136 -0.16 -10.38 -13.81
CA ASN A 136 0.51 -11.68 -13.75
C ASN A 136 1.87 -11.62 -14.45
N LEU A 137 2.95 -11.48 -13.68
CA LEU A 137 4.31 -11.64 -14.17
C LEU A 137 4.82 -13.08 -14.00
N PRO A 138 5.69 -13.56 -14.89
CA PRO A 138 6.32 -14.87 -14.74
C PRO A 138 7.25 -14.89 -13.51
N SER A 139 7.17 -15.96 -12.74
CA SER A 139 8.08 -16.19 -11.62
C SER A 139 9.41 -16.75 -12.13
N SER A 140 10.48 -15.96 -12.07
CA SER A 140 11.84 -16.47 -12.30
C SER A 140 12.31 -17.34 -11.14
N THR A 141 13.12 -18.37 -11.42
CA THR A 141 13.80 -19.24 -10.45
C THR A 141 15.27 -18.88 -10.23
N THR A 142 15.79 -17.90 -10.97
CA THR A 142 17.21 -17.51 -10.91
C THR A 142 17.55 -16.85 -9.57
N PRO A 143 18.81 -16.96 -9.09
CA PRO A 143 19.30 -16.21 -7.93
C PRO A 143 19.15 -14.70 -8.14
N PHE A 144 18.90 -13.96 -7.06
CA PHE A 144 18.86 -12.49 -7.13
C PHE A 144 20.27 -11.93 -7.26
N LYS A 145 20.43 -10.94 -8.15
CA LYS A 145 21.64 -10.14 -8.33
C LYS A 145 21.56 -8.80 -7.61
N THR A 146 20.34 -8.32 -7.35
CA THR A 146 20.07 -7.05 -6.68
C THR A 146 18.87 -7.17 -5.73
N LEU A 147 18.78 -6.28 -4.74
CA LEU A 147 17.58 -6.15 -3.91
C LEU A 147 16.33 -5.81 -4.74
N LEU A 148 16.48 -5.05 -5.83
CA LEU A 148 15.38 -4.72 -6.73
C LEU A 148 14.76 -5.99 -7.34
N GLU A 149 15.56 -6.95 -7.79
CA GLU A 149 15.04 -8.24 -8.29
C GLU A 149 14.26 -9.00 -7.22
N ALA A 150 14.70 -8.94 -5.97
CA ALA A 150 13.97 -9.51 -4.83
C ALA A 150 12.63 -8.79 -4.60
N CYS A 151 12.61 -7.45 -4.67
CA CYS A 151 11.38 -6.65 -4.60
C CYS A 151 10.38 -7.06 -5.69
N VAL A 152 10.83 -7.12 -6.95
CA VAL A 152 9.98 -7.49 -8.09
C VAL A 152 9.35 -8.86 -7.83
N ALA A 153 10.18 -9.84 -7.49
CA ALA A 153 9.72 -11.21 -7.30
C ALA A 153 8.75 -11.35 -6.13
N LEU A 154 8.88 -10.52 -5.08
CA LEU A 154 7.97 -10.53 -3.93
C LEU A 154 6.61 -9.91 -4.29
N GLU A 155 6.58 -8.78 -4.98
CA GLU A 155 5.32 -8.11 -5.36
C GLU A 155 4.48 -8.97 -6.32
N VAL A 156 5.11 -9.79 -7.17
CA VAL A 156 4.39 -10.79 -7.97
C VAL A 156 3.64 -11.79 -7.10
N GLN A 157 4.25 -12.25 -6.00
CA GLN A 157 3.60 -13.16 -5.06
C GLN A 157 2.52 -12.43 -4.24
N PHE A 158 2.78 -11.17 -3.88
CA PHE A 158 1.81 -10.33 -3.18
C PHE A 158 0.55 -10.11 -4.03
N ASN A 159 0.69 -9.86 -5.33
CA ASN A 159 -0.44 -9.72 -6.24
C ASN A 159 -1.27 -11.00 -6.37
N LYS A 160 -0.60 -12.16 -6.49
CA LYS A 160 -1.29 -13.46 -6.47
C LYS A 160 -2.06 -13.68 -5.17
N MET A 161 -1.46 -13.31 -4.03
CA MET A 161 -2.12 -13.35 -2.74
C MET A 161 -3.35 -12.42 -2.74
N MET A 162 -3.22 -11.18 -3.18
CA MET A 162 -4.34 -10.23 -3.23
C MET A 162 -5.49 -10.75 -4.10
N GLN A 163 -5.22 -11.41 -5.23
CA GLN A 163 -6.25 -12.02 -6.07
C GLN A 163 -7.06 -13.12 -5.35
N ILE A 164 -6.44 -13.86 -4.41
CA ILE A 164 -7.15 -14.85 -3.59
C ILE A 164 -8.17 -14.14 -2.67
N PHE A 165 -7.75 -13.03 -2.06
CA PHE A 165 -8.53 -12.33 -1.04
C PHE A 165 -9.49 -11.26 -1.58
N THR A 166 -9.41 -10.90 -2.87
CA THR A 166 -10.42 -10.07 -3.54
C THR A 166 -11.64 -10.88 -3.98
N ASN A 167 -11.55 -12.21 -4.05
CA ASN A 167 -12.70 -13.05 -4.31
C ASN A 167 -13.55 -13.22 -3.04
N ASN A 168 -14.64 -12.44 -2.95
CA ASN A 168 -15.52 -12.44 -1.79
C ASN A 168 -16.12 -13.81 -1.42
N SER A 169 -16.15 -14.79 -2.35
CA SER A 169 -16.64 -16.13 -2.04
C SER A 169 -15.85 -16.80 -0.91
N ILE A 170 -14.57 -16.45 -0.73
CA ILE A 170 -13.70 -17.04 0.30
C ILE A 170 -14.18 -16.71 1.72
N TYR A 171 -14.81 -15.54 1.92
CA TYR A 171 -15.31 -15.12 3.23
C TYR A 171 -16.76 -15.58 3.47
N ILE A 172 -17.51 -15.85 2.40
CA ILE A 172 -18.91 -16.27 2.50
C ILE A 172 -19.03 -17.79 2.61
N SER A 173 -18.32 -18.51 1.75
CA SER A 173 -18.41 -19.96 1.61
C SER A 173 -17.21 -20.70 2.19
N GLY A 174 -16.20 -19.97 2.66
CA GLY A 174 -14.90 -20.51 3.00
C GLY A 174 -14.05 -20.82 1.76
N PRO A 175 -12.75 -21.10 1.96
CA PRO A 175 -11.83 -21.47 0.87
C PRO A 175 -12.13 -22.88 0.35
N ASP A 176 -12.46 -22.99 -0.94
CA ASP A 176 -12.58 -24.27 -1.62
C ASP A 176 -11.21 -24.95 -1.85
N ALA A 177 -11.23 -26.19 -2.38
CA ALA A 177 -10.00 -26.94 -2.63
C ALA A 177 -9.03 -26.24 -3.60
N ALA A 178 -9.55 -25.49 -4.58
CA ALA A 178 -8.72 -24.77 -5.54
C ALA A 178 -8.05 -23.55 -4.88
N VAL A 179 -8.80 -22.80 -4.08
CA VAL A 179 -8.28 -21.67 -3.28
C VAL A 179 -7.23 -22.16 -2.29
N GLN A 180 -7.47 -23.28 -1.61
CA GLN A 180 -6.48 -23.87 -0.70
C GLN A 180 -5.19 -24.29 -1.44
N ALA A 181 -5.32 -24.91 -2.61
CA ALA A 181 -4.16 -25.24 -3.44
C ALA A 181 -3.39 -23.98 -3.87
N GLN A 182 -4.09 -22.92 -4.23
CA GLN A 182 -3.49 -21.63 -4.61
C GLN A 182 -2.77 -20.97 -3.43
N LYS A 183 -3.37 -20.97 -2.23
CA LYS A 183 -2.73 -20.51 -0.99
C LYS A 183 -1.43 -21.28 -0.73
N GLN A 184 -1.48 -22.62 -0.81
CA GLN A 184 -0.31 -23.48 -0.60
C GLN A 184 0.79 -23.22 -1.64
N GLN A 185 0.42 -23.02 -2.92
CA GLN A 185 1.38 -22.69 -3.98
C GLN A 185 2.08 -21.35 -3.74
N CYS A 186 1.34 -20.34 -3.27
CA CYS A 186 1.91 -19.05 -2.90
C CYS A 186 2.90 -19.21 -1.72
N LEU A 187 2.53 -19.97 -0.69
CA LEU A 187 3.41 -20.25 0.45
C LEU A 187 4.72 -20.94 0.01
N VAL A 188 4.65 -21.96 -0.85
CA VAL A 188 5.85 -22.63 -1.39
C VAL A 188 6.70 -21.66 -2.20
N SER A 189 6.07 -20.79 -3.00
CA SER A 189 6.78 -19.77 -3.79
C SER A 189 7.51 -18.76 -2.91
N LEU A 190 6.90 -18.38 -1.78
CA LEU A 190 7.49 -17.48 -0.80
C LEU A 190 8.69 -18.12 -0.06
N ILE A 191 8.62 -19.41 0.27
CA ILE A 191 9.79 -20.16 0.79
C ILE A 191 10.94 -20.18 -0.22
N GLY A 192 10.61 -20.40 -1.50
CA GLY A 192 11.61 -20.33 -2.58
C GLY A 192 12.18 -18.93 -2.78
N TRP A 193 11.39 -17.88 -2.49
CA TRP A 193 11.86 -16.50 -2.48
C TRP A 193 12.85 -16.26 -1.32
N ASP A 194 12.54 -16.75 -0.11
CA ASP A 194 13.42 -16.63 1.06
C ASP A 194 14.81 -17.22 0.77
N ALA A 195 14.84 -18.47 0.27
CA ALA A 195 16.08 -19.16 -0.07
C ALA A 195 16.92 -18.44 -1.14
N ARG A 196 16.31 -17.64 -2.02
CA ARG A 196 17.04 -16.83 -3.01
C ARG A 196 17.57 -15.55 -2.41
N LEU A 197 16.83 -14.93 -1.51
CA LEU A 197 17.30 -13.76 -0.78
C LEU A 197 18.49 -14.12 0.11
N ASP A 198 18.43 -15.26 0.81
CA ASP A 198 19.52 -15.74 1.65
C ASP A 198 20.82 -15.90 0.86
N ARG A 199 20.77 -16.57 -0.31
CA ARG A 199 21.94 -16.71 -1.20
C ARG A 199 22.50 -15.37 -1.69
N TYR A 200 21.63 -14.39 -1.94
CA TYR A 200 22.07 -13.04 -2.31
C TYR A 200 22.80 -12.38 -1.14
N LEU A 201 22.24 -12.47 0.07
CA LEU A 201 22.83 -11.89 1.29
C LEU A 201 24.14 -12.57 1.70
N GLU A 202 24.33 -13.86 1.42
CA GLU A 202 25.63 -14.53 1.59
C GLU A 202 26.74 -13.87 0.75
N THR A 203 26.41 -13.43 -0.46
CA THR A 203 27.35 -12.74 -1.35
C THR A 203 27.44 -11.24 -1.11
N THR A 204 26.40 -10.64 -0.53
CA THR A 204 26.28 -9.20 -0.26
C THR A 204 25.74 -8.99 1.17
N PRO A 205 26.58 -9.14 2.22
CA PRO A 205 26.13 -9.17 3.61
C PRO A 205 25.58 -7.83 4.11
N GLN A 206 26.03 -6.73 3.51
CA GLN A 206 25.56 -5.38 3.79
C GLN A 206 25.06 -4.76 2.48
N PRO A 207 23.81 -5.03 2.08
CA PRO A 207 23.26 -4.36 0.92
C PRO A 207 23.21 -2.85 1.17
N GLU A 208 23.39 -2.07 0.10
CA GLU A 208 23.50 -0.60 0.16
C GLU A 208 22.28 0.09 0.80
N ASP A 209 21.12 -0.58 0.82
CA ASP A 209 19.87 -0.07 1.39
C ASP A 209 19.28 -1.05 2.44
N GLU A 210 19.72 -0.90 3.68
CA GLU A 210 19.19 -1.65 4.83
C GLU A 210 17.68 -1.43 5.03
N LYS A 211 17.16 -0.24 4.68
CA LYS A 211 15.72 0.05 4.80
C LYS A 211 14.93 -0.73 3.77
N ALA A 212 15.41 -0.81 2.54
CA ALA A 212 14.78 -1.63 1.50
C ALA A 212 14.72 -3.11 1.93
N LEU A 213 15.78 -3.64 2.54
CA LEU A 213 15.76 -5.01 3.05
C LEU A 213 14.70 -5.21 4.15
N LYS A 214 14.61 -4.30 5.13
CA LYS A 214 13.58 -4.37 6.18
C LYS A 214 12.17 -4.27 5.61
N LEU A 215 11.96 -3.43 4.60
CA LEU A 215 10.68 -3.33 3.89
C LEU A 215 10.28 -4.66 3.23
N LEU A 216 11.24 -5.36 2.62
CA LEU A 216 11.00 -6.69 2.06
C LEU A 216 10.58 -7.69 3.14
N TYR A 217 11.23 -7.68 4.30
CA TYR A 217 10.84 -8.57 5.41
C TYR A 217 9.44 -8.27 5.94
N VAL A 218 9.06 -6.99 6.10
CA VAL A 218 7.70 -6.60 6.47
C VAL A 218 6.69 -7.12 5.44
N ARG A 219 6.94 -6.87 4.15
CA ARG A 219 6.05 -7.27 3.06
C ARG A 219 5.90 -8.78 2.94
N ARG A 220 7.00 -9.51 3.08
CA ARG A 220 7.06 -10.98 3.08
C ARG A 220 6.30 -11.59 4.26
N ARG A 221 6.43 -10.98 5.43
CA ARG A 221 5.73 -11.40 6.66
C ARG A 221 4.23 -11.12 6.58
N LEU A 222 3.84 -9.97 6.04
CA LEU A 222 2.44 -9.64 5.76
C LEU A 222 1.79 -10.69 4.85
N ALA A 223 2.49 -11.09 3.78
CA ALA A 223 2.00 -12.13 2.88
C ALA A 223 1.87 -13.49 3.56
N GLN A 224 2.82 -13.84 4.43
CA GLN A 224 2.76 -15.08 5.23
C GLN A 224 1.51 -15.14 6.10
N VAL A 225 1.23 -14.05 6.83
CA VAL A 225 0.09 -13.97 7.75
C VAL A 225 -1.22 -14.17 6.99
N ALA A 226 -1.41 -13.45 5.88
CA ALA A 226 -2.63 -13.58 5.07
C ALA A 226 -2.80 -15.02 4.54
N LEU A 227 -1.75 -15.60 3.95
CA LEU A 227 -1.81 -16.94 3.36
C LEU A 227 -1.94 -18.07 4.38
N SER A 228 -1.42 -17.89 5.60
CA SER A 228 -1.45 -18.93 6.65
C SER A 228 -2.71 -18.87 7.51
N MET A 229 -3.52 -17.82 7.36
CA MET A 229 -4.69 -17.60 8.19
C MET A 229 -5.74 -18.70 8.02
N ASP A 230 -6.23 -19.22 9.16
CA ASP A 230 -7.37 -20.12 9.24
C ASP A 230 -8.68 -19.32 9.26
N LEU A 231 -9.28 -19.19 8.08
CA LEU A 231 -10.52 -18.42 7.90
C LEU A 231 -11.71 -19.00 8.68
N SER A 232 -11.65 -20.26 9.13
CA SER A 232 -12.72 -20.86 9.94
C SER A 232 -12.83 -20.22 11.33
N LYS A 233 -11.75 -19.60 11.83
CA LYS A 233 -11.71 -18.88 13.10
C LYS A 233 -12.19 -17.42 12.99
N GLY A 234 -12.57 -16.96 11.80
CA GLY A 234 -12.99 -15.58 11.54
C GLY A 234 -11.94 -14.57 12.03
N GLU A 235 -12.40 -13.50 12.70
CA GLU A 235 -11.51 -12.46 13.26
C GLU A 235 -10.54 -12.98 14.32
N LEU A 236 -10.80 -14.14 14.93
CA LEU A 236 -9.94 -14.68 15.96
C LEU A 236 -8.70 -15.37 15.37
N ALA A 237 -8.68 -15.63 14.06
CA ALA A 237 -7.54 -16.22 13.37
C ALA A 237 -6.26 -15.36 13.51
N HIS A 238 -6.42 -14.05 13.71
CA HIS A 238 -5.32 -13.11 13.88
C HIS A 238 -4.50 -13.33 15.15
N ASP A 239 -5.05 -14.03 16.15
CA ASP A 239 -4.36 -14.32 17.40
C ASP A 239 -3.16 -15.25 17.23
N ASP A 240 -3.19 -16.12 16.22
CA ASP A 240 -2.10 -17.04 15.91
C ASP A 240 -0.84 -16.30 15.39
N PHE A 241 -0.95 -15.00 15.08
CA PHE A 241 0.07 -14.19 14.40
C PHE A 241 0.58 -13.00 15.23
N VAL A 242 0.37 -13.02 16.55
CA VAL A 242 0.80 -11.93 17.45
C VAL A 242 2.32 -11.69 17.35
N GLU A 243 3.12 -12.75 17.30
CA GLU A 243 4.58 -12.66 17.16
C GLU A 243 4.98 -12.07 15.81
N ASP A 244 4.30 -12.47 14.72
CA ASP A 244 4.52 -11.89 13.39
C ASP A 244 4.19 -10.40 13.36
N TYR A 245 3.13 -9.97 14.05
CA TYR A 245 2.78 -8.54 14.17
C TYR A 245 3.81 -7.75 14.98
N SER A 246 4.30 -8.30 16.09
CA SER A 246 5.39 -7.69 16.85
C SER A 246 6.65 -7.51 16.01
N TYR A 247 7.05 -8.55 15.27
CA TYR A 247 8.22 -8.49 14.38
C TYR A 247 8.06 -7.43 13.28
N MET A 248 6.88 -7.35 12.65
CA MET A 248 6.64 -6.30 11.65
C MET A 248 6.68 -4.89 12.27
N LEU A 249 6.12 -4.70 13.47
CA LEU A 249 6.15 -3.40 14.16
C LEU A 249 7.57 -2.96 14.53
N GLU A 250 8.42 -3.88 14.96
CA GLU A 250 9.83 -3.61 15.25
C GLU A 250 10.53 -3.09 14.00
N LEU A 251 10.46 -3.84 12.89
CA LEU A 251 11.05 -3.43 11.61
C LEU A 251 10.50 -2.08 11.13
N MET A 252 9.19 -1.86 11.22
CA MET A 252 8.58 -0.60 10.81
C MET A 252 9.01 0.55 11.72
N GLY A 253 9.12 0.35 13.03
CA GLY A 253 9.67 1.33 13.96
C GLY A 253 11.09 1.75 13.57
N GLU A 254 11.95 0.79 13.21
CA GLU A 254 13.31 1.07 12.74
C GLU A 254 13.35 1.81 11.40
N ILE A 255 12.55 1.39 10.41
CA ILE A 255 12.45 2.05 9.09
C ILE A 255 12.07 3.52 9.25
N LEU A 256 11.12 3.76 10.16
CA LEU A 256 10.52 5.05 10.41
C LEU A 256 11.39 5.91 11.34
N GLY A 257 12.29 5.31 12.12
CA GLY A 257 13.19 5.99 13.05
C GLY A 257 12.58 6.25 14.43
N ASP A 258 11.54 5.50 14.81
CA ASP A 258 10.95 5.44 16.16
C ASP A 258 10.96 3.97 16.64
N PRO A 259 12.14 3.44 17.03
CA PRO A 259 12.23 2.07 17.55
C PRO A 259 11.50 1.99 18.89
N LEU A 260 10.40 1.24 18.95
CA LEU A 260 9.76 0.66 20.14
C LEU A 260 9.91 1.43 21.48
N ASN A 261 9.80 2.76 21.47
CA ASN A 261 9.82 3.53 22.71
C ASN A 261 8.59 3.13 23.56
N PRO A 262 8.68 3.05 24.90
CA PRO A 262 7.54 2.73 25.76
C PRO A 262 6.33 3.64 25.46
N ILE A 263 5.10 3.12 25.58
CA ILE A 263 3.88 3.91 25.33
C ILE A 263 3.81 5.16 26.23
N ASP A 264 4.44 5.10 27.41
CA ASP A 264 4.46 6.16 28.43
C ASP A 264 5.50 7.26 28.23
N SER A 265 6.42 7.13 27.26
CA SER A 265 7.19 8.31 26.86
C SER A 265 6.21 9.25 26.17
N GLN A 266 5.78 10.30 26.90
CA GLN A 266 5.01 11.40 26.34
C GLN A 266 5.64 11.77 24.99
N PRO A 267 4.85 12.09 23.96
CA PRO A 267 5.42 12.72 22.78
C PRO A 267 6.19 13.92 23.30
N GLU A 268 7.53 13.84 23.29
CA GLU A 268 8.35 15.02 23.49
C GLU A 268 7.72 16.07 22.59
N ASN A 269 7.52 17.26 23.15
CA ASN A 269 6.84 18.39 22.52
C ASN A 269 7.61 18.81 21.27
N THR A 270 7.56 18.00 20.22
CA THR A 270 8.21 18.23 18.95
C THR A 270 7.19 18.95 18.12
N ASP A 271 7.18 20.26 18.32
CA ASP A 271 6.96 21.26 17.29
C ASP A 271 7.99 21.13 16.13
N LYS A 272 8.55 19.92 15.90
CA LYS A 272 9.24 19.57 14.67
C LYS A 272 8.14 19.47 13.63
N LEU A 273 8.00 20.55 12.86
CA LEU A 273 7.30 20.61 11.58
C LEU A 273 7.25 19.20 10.97
N GLN A 274 6.09 18.53 11.02
CA GLN A 274 5.92 17.18 10.49
C GLN A 274 6.39 17.21 9.03
N LYS A 275 7.58 16.67 8.77
CA LYS A 275 8.19 16.75 7.44
C LYS A 275 7.39 15.84 6.54
N MET A 276 6.51 16.45 5.76
CA MET A 276 5.68 15.71 4.83
C MET A 276 6.56 14.96 3.85
N SER A 277 6.17 13.74 3.50
CA SER A 277 6.93 12.90 2.58
C SER A 277 5.94 12.09 1.77
N PHE A 278 6.21 11.97 0.48
CA PHE A 278 5.44 11.16 -0.45
C PHE A 278 6.27 9.96 -0.90
N ARG A 279 5.65 8.78 -0.89
CA ARG A 279 6.17 7.58 -1.54
C ARG A 279 5.03 7.04 -2.40
N LEU A 280 5.35 6.65 -3.64
CA LEU A 280 4.33 6.06 -4.51
C LEU A 280 3.94 4.65 -4.05
N GLU A 281 4.82 3.99 -3.28
CA GLU A 281 4.61 2.66 -2.72
C GLU A 281 3.93 2.72 -1.34
N THR A 282 2.99 1.78 -1.09
CA THR A 282 2.36 1.50 0.21
C THR A 282 3.01 0.31 0.88
N VAL A 283 4.07 0.55 1.64
CA VAL A 283 4.86 -0.55 2.23
C VAL A 283 4.76 -0.59 3.75
N THR A 284 4.42 0.53 4.40
CA THR A 284 4.29 0.56 5.87
C THR A 284 2.86 0.85 6.32
N THR A 285 2.09 1.63 5.56
CA THR A 285 0.71 2.00 5.92
C THR A 285 -0.21 0.79 5.96
N GLU A 286 -0.16 -0.08 4.95
CA GLU A 286 -0.99 -1.29 4.86
C GLU A 286 -0.76 -2.25 6.03
N PRO A 287 0.48 -2.70 6.33
CA PRO A 287 0.72 -3.59 7.48
C PRO A 287 0.37 -2.91 8.81
N LEU A 288 0.68 -1.62 9.01
CA LEU A 288 0.29 -0.91 10.23
C LEU A 288 -1.23 -0.85 10.38
N PHE A 289 -1.97 -0.57 9.30
CA PHE A 289 -3.42 -0.53 9.31
C PHE A 289 -4.01 -1.91 9.61
N LEU A 290 -3.48 -2.97 9.00
CA LEU A 290 -3.91 -4.35 9.29
C LEU A 290 -3.70 -4.67 10.77
N ILE A 291 -2.51 -4.40 11.32
CA ILE A 291 -2.19 -4.69 12.72
C ILE A 291 -3.11 -3.90 13.65
N ALA A 292 -3.29 -2.60 13.39
CA ALA A 292 -4.16 -1.74 14.19
C ALA A 292 -5.62 -2.19 14.16
N LEU A 293 -6.11 -2.66 13.00
CA LEU A 293 -7.50 -3.08 12.83
C LEU A 293 -7.75 -4.50 13.35
N ARG A 294 -6.78 -5.41 13.22
CA ARG A 294 -7.01 -6.85 13.39
C ARG A 294 -6.30 -7.48 14.58
N CYS A 295 -5.15 -6.99 15.03
CA CYS A 295 -4.49 -7.60 16.19
C CYS A 295 -5.33 -7.42 17.45
N ARG A 296 -5.59 -8.49 18.22
CA ARG A 296 -6.37 -8.38 19.46
C ARG A 296 -5.57 -7.88 20.66
N GLU A 297 -4.24 -7.98 20.62
CA GLU A 297 -3.35 -7.60 21.71
C GLU A 297 -3.30 -6.05 21.85
N PRO A 298 -3.71 -5.49 23.01
CA PRO A 298 -3.86 -4.05 23.21
C PRO A 298 -2.60 -3.22 22.97
N THR A 299 -1.43 -3.72 23.37
CA THR A 299 -0.14 -3.01 23.32
C THR A 299 0.34 -2.85 21.88
N ILE A 300 0.38 -3.95 21.13
CA ILE A 300 0.74 -4.04 19.71
C ILE A 300 -0.20 -3.16 18.90
N ARG A 301 -1.50 -3.23 19.16
CA ARG A 301 -2.51 -2.44 18.44
C ARG A 301 -2.31 -0.94 18.64
N ARG A 302 -2.09 -0.50 19.89
CA ARG A 302 -1.83 0.91 20.24
C ARG A 302 -0.51 1.40 19.66
N GLN A 303 0.52 0.54 19.60
CA GLN A 303 1.79 0.88 18.96
C GLN A 303 1.63 1.07 17.44
N ALA A 304 0.84 0.23 16.77
CA ALA A 304 0.54 0.40 15.35
C ALA A 304 -0.16 1.74 15.07
N ILE A 305 -1.16 2.11 15.90
CA ILE A 305 -1.82 3.42 15.85
C ILE A 305 -0.83 4.57 16.08
N ARG A 306 0.09 4.43 17.04
CA ARG A 306 1.12 5.44 17.31
C ARG A 306 2.00 5.67 16.10
N LEU A 307 2.48 4.61 15.46
CA LEU A 307 3.28 4.71 14.24
C LEU A 307 2.44 5.30 13.09
N LEU A 308 1.19 4.88 12.88
CA LEU A 308 0.31 5.52 11.87
C LEU A 308 0.15 7.03 12.11
N ARG A 309 0.03 7.45 13.38
CA ARG A 309 -0.15 8.86 13.75
C ARG A 309 1.11 9.70 13.58
N GLN A 310 2.27 9.15 13.92
CA GLN A 310 3.55 9.85 13.80
C GLN A 310 4.02 9.99 12.34
N TYR A 311 3.55 9.11 11.46
CA TYR A 311 3.95 9.07 10.06
C TYR A 311 2.77 9.32 9.11
N PRO A 312 2.21 10.54 9.10
CA PRO A 312 1.19 10.91 8.13
C PRO A 312 1.85 11.17 6.76
N ARG A 313 2.52 10.16 6.20
CA ARG A 313 3.03 10.17 4.84
C ARG A 313 1.92 9.76 3.89
N ARG A 314 1.95 10.30 2.69
CA ARG A 314 1.14 9.77 1.60
C ARG A 314 1.92 8.62 0.98
N GLU A 315 1.38 7.42 1.14
CA GLU A 315 1.85 6.20 0.49
C GLU A 315 0.82 5.78 -0.57
N GLY A 316 1.20 5.79 -1.85
CA GLY A 316 0.33 5.36 -2.96
C GLY A 316 -1.07 6.00 -2.99
N ILE A 317 -2.08 5.15 -3.24
CA ILE A 317 -3.50 5.50 -3.34
C ILE A 317 -4.17 5.49 -1.96
N CYS A 318 -3.65 4.70 -1.02
CA CYS A 318 -4.20 4.52 0.32
C CYS A 318 -3.72 5.63 1.26
N GLU A 319 -4.65 6.46 1.74
CA GLU A 319 -4.30 7.54 2.63
C GLU A 319 -4.12 7.04 4.08
N GLY A 320 -2.91 7.18 4.63
CA GLY A 320 -2.60 6.79 6.02
C GLY A 320 -3.46 7.50 7.08
N MET A 321 -3.99 8.69 6.78
CA MET A 321 -4.88 9.42 7.70
C MET A 321 -6.30 8.84 7.75
N ALA A 322 -6.88 8.46 6.61
CA ALA A 322 -8.12 7.69 6.59
C ALA A 322 -7.93 6.35 7.31
N ALA A 323 -6.83 5.63 7.02
CA ALA A 323 -6.50 4.37 7.68
C ALA A 323 -6.40 4.52 9.22
N LEU A 324 -5.70 5.55 9.70
CA LEU A 324 -5.61 5.88 11.13
C LEU A 324 -6.99 6.10 11.74
N LYS A 325 -7.79 7.01 11.19
CA LYS A 325 -9.13 7.34 11.72
C LYS A 325 -10.06 6.13 11.74
N ILE A 326 -9.99 5.31 10.69
CA ILE A 326 -10.77 4.07 10.59
C ILE A 326 -10.34 3.10 11.69
N ALA A 327 -9.03 2.89 11.88
CA ALA A 327 -8.52 1.98 12.89
C ALA A 327 -8.82 2.48 14.32
N GLU A 328 -8.64 3.78 14.59
CA GLU A 328 -9.01 4.40 15.88
C GLU A 328 -10.50 4.17 16.18
N ARG A 329 -11.37 4.45 15.21
CA ARG A 329 -12.81 4.26 15.38
C ARG A 329 -13.19 2.80 15.59
N ALA A 330 -12.55 1.88 14.88
CA ALA A 330 -12.77 0.46 15.09
C ALA A 330 -12.38 0.05 16.52
N ILE A 331 -11.24 0.51 17.03
CA ILE A 331 -10.81 0.21 18.41
C ILE A 331 -11.80 0.76 19.43
N GLU A 332 -12.25 2.01 19.27
CA GLU A 332 -13.27 2.61 20.14
C GLU A 332 -14.53 1.73 20.19
N ILE A 333 -15.02 1.30 19.02
CA ILE A 333 -16.19 0.44 18.87
C ILE A 333 -15.99 -0.90 19.57
N GLU A 334 -14.83 -1.53 19.40
CA GLU A 334 -14.52 -2.84 19.99
C GLU A 334 -14.36 -2.76 21.51
N GLU A 335 -13.78 -1.67 22.02
CA GLU A 335 -13.49 -1.46 23.44
C GLU A 335 -14.69 -0.90 24.23
N GLU A 336 -15.83 -0.61 23.59
CA GLU A 336 -17.10 -0.27 24.28
C GLU A 336 -17.50 -1.36 25.30
N CYS A 337 -17.19 -2.65 25.03
CA CYS A 337 -17.45 -3.75 25.98
C CYS A 337 -16.66 -3.64 27.29
N LEU A 338 -15.61 -2.81 27.35
CA LEU A 338 -14.79 -2.65 28.55
C LEU A 338 -15.34 -1.59 29.51
N THR A 339 -16.24 -0.73 29.05
CA THR A 339 -16.80 0.38 29.85
C THR A 339 -18.21 0.11 30.36
N SER A 340 -18.92 -0.86 29.78
CA SER A 340 -20.28 -1.25 30.18
C SER A 340 -20.31 -2.64 30.85
N PRO A 341 -20.81 -2.76 32.10
CA PRO A 341 -20.92 -4.04 32.78
C PRO A 341 -21.86 -5.04 32.09
N GLU A 342 -22.87 -4.54 31.38
CA GLU A 342 -23.92 -5.36 30.74
C GLU A 342 -23.46 -6.01 29.42
N SER A 343 -22.47 -5.41 28.74
CA SER A 343 -21.87 -5.94 27.51
C SER A 343 -20.44 -6.46 27.73
N ALA A 344 -20.04 -6.68 28.98
CA ALA A 344 -18.67 -7.04 29.32
C ALA A 344 -18.19 -8.30 28.57
N CYS A 345 -17.00 -8.20 27.98
CA CYS A 345 -16.31 -9.32 27.37
C CYS A 345 -15.88 -10.33 28.46
N THR A 346 -16.73 -11.32 28.76
CA THR A 346 -16.56 -12.26 29.90
C THR A 346 -15.66 -13.47 29.63
N HIS A 347 -15.30 -13.72 28.37
CA HIS A 347 -14.56 -14.92 27.96
C HIS A 347 -13.36 -14.55 27.09
N GLY A 348 -12.18 -15.04 27.49
CA GLY A 348 -10.92 -14.86 26.75
C GLY A 348 -10.03 -13.74 27.27
N LYS A 349 -8.79 -13.67 26.73
CA LYS A 349 -7.76 -12.70 27.11
C LYS A 349 -8.01 -11.30 26.53
N TRP A 350 -8.71 -11.23 25.40
CA TRP A 350 -8.93 -10.03 24.60
C TRP A 350 -10.40 -9.89 24.21
N ILE A 351 -10.72 -8.78 23.53
CA ILE A 351 -12.07 -8.46 23.04
C ILE A 351 -12.67 -9.67 22.32
N CYS A 352 -13.87 -10.09 22.76
CA CYS A 352 -14.50 -11.30 22.26
C CYS A 352 -15.00 -11.13 20.83
N GLU A 353 -15.22 -12.26 20.14
CA GLU A 353 -15.60 -12.29 18.72
C GLU A 353 -16.84 -11.44 18.39
N ASN A 354 -17.81 -11.36 19.29
CA ASN A 354 -19.05 -10.60 19.08
C ASN A 354 -18.81 -9.09 18.96
N HIS A 355 -17.84 -8.57 19.72
CA HIS A 355 -17.52 -7.14 19.75
C HIS A 355 -16.47 -6.75 18.71
N ARG A 356 -15.92 -7.71 17.96
CA ARG A 356 -14.96 -7.44 16.89
C ARG A 356 -15.63 -6.79 15.71
N VAL A 357 -15.02 -5.75 15.14
CA VAL A 357 -15.46 -5.17 13.87
C VAL A 357 -15.09 -6.14 12.75
N THR A 358 -16.09 -6.70 12.09
CA THR A 358 -15.88 -7.73 11.04
C THR A 358 -16.09 -7.17 9.64
N TRP A 359 -16.94 -6.15 9.50
CA TRP A 359 -17.32 -5.61 8.20
C TRP A 359 -17.22 -4.08 8.17
N LEU A 360 -16.46 -3.59 7.18
CA LEU A 360 -16.32 -2.18 6.87
C LEU A 360 -16.95 -1.93 5.49
N GLN A 361 -17.97 -1.07 5.46
CA GLN A 361 -18.64 -0.67 4.23
C GLN A 361 -18.24 0.76 3.87
N PHE A 362 -17.61 0.92 2.71
CA PHE A 362 -17.13 2.21 2.23
C PHE A 362 -18.11 2.83 1.23
N PHE A 363 -18.47 4.07 1.47
CA PHE A 363 -19.31 4.88 0.58
C PHE A 363 -18.54 6.13 0.19
N LEU A 364 -18.30 6.32 -1.11
CA LEU A 364 -17.79 7.59 -1.62
C LEU A 364 -18.91 8.63 -1.50
N VAL A 365 -18.70 9.67 -0.71
CA VAL A 365 -19.67 10.76 -0.56
C VAL A 365 -19.35 11.88 -1.56
N HIS A 366 -18.06 12.20 -1.68
CA HIS A 366 -17.51 13.20 -2.61
C HIS A 366 -16.08 12.78 -3.00
N ASP A 367 -15.45 13.44 -3.97
CA ASP A 367 -14.08 13.15 -4.45
C ASP A 367 -13.02 12.99 -3.33
N ARG A 368 -13.24 13.63 -2.17
CA ARG A 368 -12.31 13.72 -1.02
C ARG A 368 -12.91 13.28 0.32
N GLN A 369 -14.04 12.59 0.29
CA GLN A 369 -14.73 12.21 1.50
C GLN A 369 -15.38 10.84 1.34
N ALA A 370 -15.01 9.93 2.23
CA ALA A 370 -15.61 8.61 2.34
C ALA A 370 -16.35 8.50 3.67
N ARG A 371 -17.55 7.93 3.61
CA ARG A 371 -18.28 7.46 4.77
C ARG A 371 -17.99 5.97 4.93
N THR A 372 -17.51 5.57 6.09
CA THR A 372 -17.26 4.17 6.43
C THR A 372 -18.27 3.74 7.49
N VAL A 373 -19.01 2.67 7.25
CA VAL A 373 -19.94 2.07 8.21
C VAL A 373 -19.34 0.77 8.72
N MET A 374 -19.16 0.66 10.03
CA MET A 374 -18.51 -0.44 10.71
C MET A 374 -19.55 -1.29 11.44
N HIS A 375 -19.52 -2.59 11.19
CA HIS A 375 -20.37 -3.55 11.87
C HIS A 375 -19.52 -4.50 12.68
N THR A 376 -19.87 -4.66 13.95
CA THR A 376 -19.38 -5.78 14.75
C THR A 376 -20.08 -7.07 14.34
N ARG A 377 -19.50 -8.21 14.73
CA ARG A 377 -20.18 -9.50 14.52
C ARG A 377 -21.56 -9.50 15.17
N GLU A 378 -21.70 -8.92 16.37
CA GLU A 378 -22.99 -8.80 17.04
C GLU A 378 -23.98 -7.96 16.24
N ASP A 379 -23.54 -6.84 15.65
CA ASP A 379 -24.39 -6.01 14.80
C ASP A 379 -24.94 -6.81 13.63
N LEU A 380 -24.09 -7.61 12.97
CA LEU A 380 -24.50 -8.46 11.85
C LEU A 380 -25.48 -9.54 12.28
N LEU A 381 -25.26 -10.18 13.42
CA LEU A 381 -26.14 -11.23 13.94
C LEU A 381 -27.54 -10.69 14.29
N HIS A 382 -27.63 -9.44 14.74
CA HIS A 382 -28.89 -8.81 15.16
C HIS A 382 -29.46 -7.83 14.12
N GLY A 383 -28.83 -7.67 12.96
CA GLY A 383 -29.26 -6.74 11.92
C GLY A 383 -29.21 -5.26 12.33
N ARG A 384 -28.27 -4.86 13.19
CA ARG A 384 -28.09 -3.48 13.64
C ARG A 384 -27.41 -2.63 12.55
N PRO A 385 -27.70 -1.31 12.46
CA PRO A 385 -27.27 -0.44 11.36
C PRO A 385 -25.75 -0.13 11.29
N GLY A 386 -24.95 -0.68 12.20
CA GLY A 386 -23.53 -0.37 12.32
C GLY A 386 -23.27 1.06 12.84
N ARG A 387 -22.00 1.40 12.98
CA ARG A 387 -21.52 2.70 13.47
C ARG A 387 -20.74 3.40 12.37
N GLU A 388 -21.03 4.66 12.11
CA GLU A 388 -20.45 5.40 10.99
C GLU A 388 -19.32 6.33 11.40
N ILE A 389 -18.39 6.56 10.47
CA ILE A 389 -17.38 7.61 10.52
C ILE A 389 -17.24 8.25 9.15
N LEU A 390 -17.08 9.57 9.15
CA LEU A 390 -16.78 10.35 7.97
C LEU A 390 -15.28 10.66 7.94
N THR A 391 -14.57 10.07 6.98
CA THR A 391 -13.16 10.35 6.75
C THR A 391 -13.02 11.26 5.56
N THR A 392 -12.64 12.51 5.83
CA THR A 392 -12.11 13.40 4.80
C THR A 392 -10.65 13.04 4.56
N TYR A 393 -10.32 12.86 3.30
CA TYR A 393 -8.98 12.59 2.80
C TYR A 393 -8.56 13.69 1.81
N TRP A 394 -7.26 13.80 1.58
CA TRP A 394 -6.59 14.88 0.84
C TRP A 394 -7.20 15.32 -0.49
#